data_AF-A0A0P0LN75-F1
#
_entry.id   AF-A0A0P0LN75-F1
#
_cell.length_a   1.000
_cell.length_b   1.000
_cell.length_c   1.000
_cell.angle_alpha   90.00
_cell.angle_beta   90.00
_cell.angle_gamma   90.00
#
_symmetry.space_group_name_H-M   'P 1'
#
loop_
_entity.id
_entity.type
_entity.pdbx_description
1 polymer ?
#
loop_
_entity_poly.entity_id
_entity_poly.type
_entity_poly.pdbx_seq_one_letter_code
_entity_poly.pdbx_strand_id
1 'polypeptide(L)'
;MNEKISNYESIIEHWISDFVETMKYENPDVGDRTGDQPFGVKIMFDGYGFNEKTNQNDDTDVLSFAVFIHIDCMEGKRFPEHETTPWGIAHRPDQEICIFAYYDKRTRLAEVVPFEDGNNTKLSNQLIYELISGVNNRKYKK
;
A
#
# COMPACT_ATOMS: atom_id res chain seq x y z
N MET A 1 11.05 -1.44 25.81
CA MET A 1 10.77 -0.66 24.58
C MET A 1 10.18 -1.63 23.56
N ASN A 2 9.10 -1.23 22.90
CA ASN A 2 8.16 -2.11 22.17
C ASN A 2 8.78 -2.82 20.95
N GLU A 3 9.01 -4.14 21.05
CA GLU A 3 9.32 -4.99 19.89
C GLU A 3 8.13 -5.20 18.92
N LYS A 4 6.93 -4.69 19.25
CA LYS A 4 5.71 -4.96 18.49
C LYS A 4 5.39 -3.95 17.37
N ILE A 5 6.12 -2.84 17.27
CA ILE A 5 5.86 -1.79 16.27
C ILE A 5 6.62 -2.07 14.95
N SER A 6 7.60 -2.97 14.95
CA SER A 6 8.53 -3.25 13.83
C SER A 6 8.06 -4.30 12.80
N ASN A 7 6.77 -4.68 12.72
CA ASN A 7 6.32 -5.76 11.81
C ASN A 7 5.33 -5.32 10.73
N TYR A 8 4.67 -4.17 10.87
CA TYR A 8 3.66 -3.80 9.87
C TYR A 8 4.31 -3.40 8.54
N GLU A 9 5.46 -2.71 8.59
CA GLU A 9 6.26 -2.34 7.40
C GLU A 9 6.64 -3.60 6.64
N SER A 10 7.28 -4.57 7.30
CA SER A 10 7.63 -5.86 6.70
C SER A 10 6.42 -6.60 6.11
N ILE A 11 5.25 -6.52 6.73
CA ILE A 11 4.02 -7.11 6.18
C ILE A 11 3.62 -6.43 4.88
N ILE A 12 3.61 -5.09 4.85
CA ILE A 12 3.23 -4.33 3.65
C ILE A 12 4.30 -4.49 2.55
N GLU A 13 5.58 -4.50 2.90
CA GLU A 13 6.69 -4.77 1.96
C GLU A 13 6.52 -6.11 1.25
N HIS A 14 6.12 -7.16 2.00
CA HIS A 14 5.78 -8.45 1.40
C HIS A 14 4.54 -8.36 0.49
N TRP A 15 3.51 -7.61 0.89
CA TRP A 15 2.33 -7.42 0.04
C TRP A 15 2.67 -6.70 -1.27
N ILE A 16 3.52 -5.69 -1.22
CA ILE A 16 4.01 -4.97 -2.40
C ILE A 16 4.85 -5.89 -3.28
N SER A 17 5.75 -6.67 -2.69
CA SER A 17 6.58 -7.60 -3.44
C SER A 17 5.73 -8.64 -4.18
N ASP A 18 4.78 -9.28 -3.49
CA ASP A 18 3.84 -10.23 -4.10
C ASP A 18 2.99 -9.57 -5.20
N PHE A 19 2.53 -8.33 -4.96
CA PHE A 19 1.74 -7.57 -5.93
C PHE A 19 2.57 -7.31 -7.21
N VAL A 20 3.79 -6.81 -7.08
CA VAL A 20 4.68 -6.52 -8.21
C VAL A 20 5.03 -7.78 -9.00
N GLU A 21 5.28 -8.90 -8.32
CA GLU A 21 5.59 -10.18 -8.98
C GLU A 21 4.43 -10.75 -9.81
N THR A 22 3.21 -10.30 -9.54
CA THR A 22 1.98 -10.79 -10.18
C THR A 22 1.29 -9.73 -11.05
N MET A 23 1.83 -8.51 -11.11
CA MET A 23 1.37 -7.46 -12.01
C MET A 23 1.42 -7.92 -13.47
N LYS A 24 0.45 -7.44 -14.27
CA LYS A 24 0.36 -7.82 -15.69
C LYS A 24 1.27 -7.01 -16.60
N TYR A 25 1.67 -5.81 -16.18
CA TYR A 25 2.36 -4.85 -17.02
C TYR A 25 3.69 -4.43 -16.39
N GLU A 26 4.74 -4.41 -17.20
CA GLU A 26 6.07 -3.91 -16.78
C GLU A 26 6.09 -2.38 -16.63
N ASN A 27 5.24 -1.69 -17.40
CA ASN A 27 5.06 -0.24 -17.37
C ASN A 27 3.59 0.08 -17.05
N PRO A 28 3.21 0.05 -15.76
CA PRO A 28 1.83 0.30 -15.34
C PRO A 28 1.41 1.77 -15.53
N ASP A 29 0.13 1.97 -15.87
CA ASP A 29 -0.51 3.28 -15.77
C ASP A 29 -0.87 3.58 -14.30
N VAL A 30 -0.88 4.86 -13.90
CA VAL A 30 -1.35 5.27 -12.57
C VAL A 30 -2.77 4.73 -12.32
N GLY A 31 -2.96 4.08 -11.18
CA GLY A 31 -4.18 3.36 -10.83
C GLY A 31 -4.20 1.89 -11.22
N ASP A 32 -3.14 1.35 -11.84
CA ASP A 32 -3.03 -0.08 -12.10
C ASP A 32 -3.11 -0.86 -10.78
N ARG A 33 -4.00 -1.86 -10.78
CA ARG A 33 -4.35 -2.74 -9.66
C ARG A 33 -4.39 -4.20 -10.07
N THR A 34 -3.61 -4.56 -11.10
CA THR A 34 -3.65 -5.90 -11.71
C THR A 34 -2.88 -6.97 -10.94
N GLY A 35 -2.00 -6.58 -10.01
CA GLY A 35 -1.28 -7.49 -9.13
C GLY A 35 -2.18 -8.13 -8.06
N ASP A 36 -1.74 -9.27 -7.54
CA ASP A 36 -2.40 -9.96 -6.45
C ASP A 36 -2.24 -9.16 -5.16
N GLN A 37 -3.36 -8.90 -4.50
CA GLN A 37 -3.42 -8.13 -3.26
C GLN A 37 -4.18 -8.91 -2.18
N PRO A 38 -3.92 -8.66 -0.89
CA PRO A 38 -4.69 -9.27 0.18
C PRO A 38 -6.18 -8.95 0.08
N PHE A 39 -7.02 -9.92 0.44
CA PHE A 39 -8.46 -9.72 0.39
C PHE A 39 -8.90 -8.64 1.41
N GLY A 40 -9.66 -7.64 0.93
CA GLY A 40 -10.08 -6.49 1.73
C GLY A 40 -9.06 -5.34 1.76
N VAL A 41 -7.94 -5.47 1.05
CA VAL A 41 -6.94 -4.40 0.79
C VAL A 41 -7.03 -4.00 -0.67
N LYS A 42 -6.66 -2.76 -0.97
CA LYS A 42 -6.49 -2.26 -2.35
C LYS A 42 -5.08 -1.70 -2.49
N ILE A 43 -4.31 -2.23 -3.45
CA ILE A 43 -2.99 -1.73 -3.82
C ILE A 43 -3.10 -1.17 -5.22
N MET A 44 -2.55 0.03 -5.44
CA MET A 44 -2.55 0.66 -6.76
C MET A 44 -1.20 1.30 -7.03
N PHE A 45 -0.74 1.20 -8.27
CA PHE A 45 0.40 1.96 -8.75
C PHE A 45 0.08 3.46 -8.72
N ASP A 46 0.94 4.24 -8.05
CA ASP A 46 0.74 5.68 -7.81
C ASP A 46 1.70 6.55 -8.63
N GLY A 47 2.67 5.93 -9.31
CA GLY A 47 3.67 6.63 -10.13
C GLY A 47 5.07 6.15 -9.83
N TYR A 48 6.06 7.00 -10.09
CA TYR A 48 7.46 6.66 -9.92
C TYR A 48 8.10 7.52 -8.83
N GLY A 49 9.09 6.97 -8.12
CA GLY A 49 9.85 7.69 -7.11
C GLY A 49 10.71 8.78 -7.73
N PHE A 50 10.91 9.88 -7.01
CA PHE A 50 11.76 10.97 -7.49
C PHE A 50 13.23 10.54 -7.62
N ASN A 51 13.91 10.97 -8.69
CA ASN A 51 15.32 10.66 -8.86
C ASN A 51 16.21 11.55 -7.98
N GLU A 52 16.49 11.10 -6.76
CA GLU A 52 17.32 11.84 -5.79
C GLU A 52 18.78 12.05 -6.25
N LYS A 53 19.30 11.18 -7.14
CA LYS A 53 20.69 11.28 -7.62
C LYS A 53 20.90 12.46 -8.55
N THR A 54 19.93 12.70 -9.42
CA THR A 54 20.00 13.74 -10.45
C THR A 54 19.20 14.98 -10.09
N ASN A 55 18.29 14.88 -9.10
CA ASN A 55 17.29 15.88 -8.78
C ASN A 55 16.47 16.32 -10.02
N GLN A 56 16.29 15.41 -10.98
CA GLN A 56 15.63 15.67 -12.26
C GLN A 56 14.82 14.45 -12.68
N ASN A 57 13.54 14.67 -12.99
CA ASN A 57 12.58 13.65 -13.39
C ASN A 57 12.41 12.53 -12.34
N ASP A 58 11.46 11.63 -12.60
CA ASP A 58 11.25 10.46 -11.77
C ASP A 58 12.18 9.31 -12.19
N ASP A 59 12.57 8.48 -11.23
CA ASP A 59 13.29 7.23 -11.44
C ASP A 59 12.29 6.12 -11.76
N THR A 60 12.18 5.75 -13.04
CA THR A 60 11.26 4.71 -13.50
C THR A 60 11.59 3.31 -12.96
N ASP A 61 12.72 3.15 -12.27
CA ASP A 61 13.06 1.91 -11.57
C ASP A 61 12.54 1.83 -10.14
N VAL A 62 12.07 2.95 -9.59
CA VAL A 62 11.44 3.02 -8.27
C VAL A 62 9.94 3.21 -8.47
N LEU A 63 9.17 2.15 -8.25
CA LEU A 63 7.71 2.19 -8.36
C LEU A 63 7.11 2.70 -7.05
N SER A 64 6.17 3.63 -7.12
CA SER A 64 5.38 4.09 -5.98
C SER A 64 4.02 3.40 -5.97
N PHE A 65 3.56 2.98 -4.79
CA PHE A 65 2.26 2.35 -4.59
C PHE A 65 1.50 3.01 -3.45
N ALA A 66 0.19 3.13 -3.64
CA ALA A 66 -0.75 3.50 -2.60
C ALA A 66 -1.48 2.24 -2.08
N VAL A 67 -1.33 1.95 -0.79
CA VAL A 67 -1.91 0.80 -0.11
C VAL A 67 -3.06 1.27 0.78
N PHE A 68 -4.28 0.90 0.40
CA PHE A 68 -5.49 1.25 1.11
C PHE A 68 -6.02 0.09 1.94
N ILE A 69 -6.30 0.36 3.21
CA ILE A 69 -6.86 -0.61 4.15
C ILE A 69 -8.11 0.00 4.79
N HIS A 70 -9.27 -0.57 4.47
CA HIS A 70 -10.56 -0.14 5.00
C HIS A 70 -10.82 -0.78 6.38
N ILE A 71 -11.49 -0.08 7.27
CA ILE A 71 -11.79 -0.55 8.64
C ILE A 71 -12.56 -1.88 8.67
N ASP A 72 -13.44 -2.08 7.69
CA ASP A 72 -14.23 -3.32 7.53
C ASP A 72 -13.47 -4.45 6.84
N CYS A 73 -12.16 -4.33 6.57
CA CYS A 73 -11.41 -5.35 5.82
C CYS A 73 -11.47 -6.73 6.48
N MET A 74 -11.69 -6.79 7.80
CA MET A 74 -11.80 -8.02 8.59
C MET A 74 -13.13 -8.76 8.41
N GLU A 75 -14.16 -8.12 7.86
CA GLU A 75 -15.52 -8.66 7.77
C GLU A 75 -15.77 -9.62 6.60
N GLY A 76 -14.72 -10.03 5.89
CA GLY A 76 -14.87 -10.89 4.70
C GLY A 76 -15.51 -10.18 3.50
N LYS A 77 -15.49 -8.84 3.49
CA LYS A 77 -15.92 -8.00 2.38
C LYS A 77 -14.75 -7.62 1.47
N ARG A 78 -15.03 -7.41 0.18
CA ARG A 78 -14.08 -6.80 -0.75
C ARG A 78 -13.85 -5.34 -0.35
N PHE A 79 -12.68 -4.79 -0.70
CA PHE A 79 -12.40 -3.37 -0.50
C PHE A 79 -13.46 -2.52 -1.23
N PRO A 80 -14.14 -1.56 -0.57
CA PRO A 80 -15.18 -0.75 -1.20
C PRO A 80 -14.57 0.18 -2.25
N GLU A 81 -15.18 0.26 -3.44
CA GLU A 81 -14.63 1.11 -4.50
C GLU A 81 -14.57 2.58 -4.08
N HIS A 82 -13.53 3.27 -4.54
CA HIS A 82 -13.37 4.70 -4.31
C HIS A 82 -14.28 5.45 -5.27
N GLU A 83 -14.76 6.61 -4.85
CA GLU A 83 -15.35 7.57 -5.77
C GLU A 83 -14.22 8.17 -6.63
N THR A 84 -14.44 8.24 -7.94
CA THR A 84 -13.49 8.82 -8.89
C THR A 84 -13.93 10.23 -9.27
N THR A 85 -13.03 11.18 -9.15
CA THR A 85 -13.19 12.56 -9.60
C THR A 85 -12.28 12.83 -10.81
N PRO A 86 -12.48 13.92 -11.56
CA PRO A 86 -11.53 14.32 -12.61
C PRO A 86 -10.10 14.54 -12.12
N TRP A 87 -9.88 14.66 -10.82
CA TRP A 87 -8.59 14.95 -10.19
C TRP A 87 -7.96 13.72 -9.51
N GLY A 88 -8.60 12.54 -9.61
CA GLY A 88 -8.14 11.31 -8.96
C GLY A 88 -9.23 10.68 -8.09
N ILE A 89 -8.82 9.83 -7.15
CA ILE A 89 -9.74 9.14 -6.25
C ILE A 89 -10.04 9.96 -4.99
N ALA A 90 -11.27 9.87 -4.50
CA ALA A 90 -11.65 10.43 -3.22
C ALA A 90 -11.27 9.44 -2.09
N HIS A 91 -10.26 9.83 -1.32
CA HIS A 91 -9.83 9.13 -0.11
C HIS A 91 -10.85 9.33 1.03
N ARG A 92 -11.04 8.32 1.89
CA ARG A 92 -11.96 8.35 3.05
C ARG A 92 -11.20 8.21 4.38
N PRO A 93 -10.56 9.28 4.90
CA PRO A 93 -9.76 9.23 6.13
C PRO A 93 -10.48 8.66 7.35
N ASP A 94 -11.80 8.81 7.43
CA ASP A 94 -12.62 8.29 8.55
C ASP A 94 -12.84 6.78 8.52
N GLN A 95 -12.56 6.14 7.37
CA GLN A 95 -12.89 4.74 7.13
C GLN A 95 -11.70 3.91 6.66
N GLU A 96 -10.64 4.55 6.14
CA GLU A 96 -9.47 3.86 5.62
C GLU A 96 -8.18 4.62 5.93
N ILE A 97 -7.07 3.89 5.86
CA ILE A 97 -5.72 4.43 5.82
C ILE A 97 -5.15 4.23 4.41
N CYS A 98 -4.40 5.23 3.93
CA CYS A 98 -3.54 5.14 2.75
C CYS A 98 -2.08 5.16 3.20
N ILE A 99 -1.35 4.09 2.94
CA ILE A 99 0.08 3.93 3.22
C ILE A 99 0.82 3.92 1.89
N PHE A 100 1.84 4.77 1.75
CA PHE A 100 2.68 4.77 0.57
C PHE A 100 3.83 3.79 0.75
N ALA A 101 4.19 3.10 -0.32
CA ALA A 101 5.33 2.21 -0.35
C ALA A 101 6.04 2.33 -1.70
N TYR A 102 7.35 2.21 -1.68
CA TYR A 102 8.18 2.18 -2.87
C TYR A 102 8.70 0.77 -3.12
N TYR A 103 8.89 0.41 -4.38
CA TYR A 103 9.55 -0.83 -4.79
C TYR A 103 10.67 -0.50 -5.77
N ASP A 104 11.91 -0.83 -5.41
CA ASP A 104 13.06 -0.66 -6.31
C ASP A 104 13.28 -1.94 -7.12
N LYS A 105 13.03 -1.88 -8.42
CA LYS A 105 13.20 -3.02 -9.34
C LYS A 105 14.63 -3.55 -9.39
N ARG A 106 15.63 -2.73 -9.07
CA ARG A 106 17.06 -3.09 -9.14
C ARG A 106 17.46 -3.96 -7.97
N THR A 107 16.96 -3.66 -6.77
CA THR A 107 17.25 -4.42 -5.54
C THR A 107 16.18 -5.46 -5.23
N ARG A 108 15.00 -5.35 -5.87
CA ARG A 108 13.79 -6.14 -5.58
C ARG A 108 13.32 -5.99 -4.13
N LEU A 109 13.52 -4.81 -3.56
CA LEU A 109 13.12 -4.50 -2.19
C LEU A 109 11.98 -3.48 -2.22
N ALA A 110 11.03 -3.70 -1.32
CA ALA A 110 10.01 -2.70 -0.99
C ALA A 110 10.45 -1.92 0.25
N GLU A 111 10.05 -0.66 0.32
CA GLU A 111 10.23 0.21 1.49
C GLU A 111 8.91 0.93 1.76
N VAL A 112 8.46 0.91 3.01
CA VAL A 112 7.20 1.54 3.42
C VAL A 112 7.48 2.93 3.97
N VAL A 113 6.67 3.91 3.56
CA VAL A 113 6.67 5.24 4.18
C VAL A 113 5.89 5.15 5.48
N PRO A 114 6.49 5.44 6.65
CA PRO A 114 5.79 5.41 7.93
C PRO A 114 4.55 6.31 7.89
N PHE A 115 3.40 5.74 8.24
CA PHE A 115 2.13 6.46 8.15
C PHE A 115 1.84 7.32 9.39
N GLU A 116 2.57 7.08 10.49
CA GLU A 116 2.33 7.66 11.80
C GLU A 116 2.56 9.18 11.83
N ASP A 117 3.40 9.68 10.93
CA ASP A 117 3.69 11.12 10.77
C ASP A 117 2.77 11.79 9.73
N GLY A 118 1.87 11.03 9.10
CA GLY A 118 0.96 11.50 8.05
C GLY A 118 -0.42 11.93 8.58
N ASN A 119 -1.07 12.86 7.88
CA ASN A 119 -2.48 13.25 8.10
C ASN A 119 -3.45 12.46 7.20
N ASN A 120 -3.07 11.23 6.82
CA ASN A 120 -3.77 10.45 5.79
C ASN A 120 -4.89 9.56 6.36
N THR A 121 -5.23 9.68 7.63
CA THR A 121 -6.35 8.94 8.25
C THR A 121 -6.80 9.60 9.54
N LYS A 122 -8.04 9.32 9.97
CA LYS A 122 -8.55 9.63 11.32
C LYS A 122 -8.64 8.39 12.21
N LEU A 123 -8.25 7.23 11.69
CA LEU A 123 -8.16 5.99 12.46
C LEU A 123 -6.97 6.05 13.43
N SER A 124 -7.05 5.33 14.56
CA SER A 124 -5.93 5.25 15.50
C SER A 124 -4.84 4.32 14.98
N ASN A 125 -3.57 4.65 15.25
CA ASN A 125 -2.42 3.80 14.84
C ASN A 125 -2.58 2.36 15.35
N GLN A 126 -3.09 2.19 16.58
CA GLN A 126 -3.36 0.87 17.16
C GLN A 126 -4.33 0.04 16.31
N LEU A 127 -5.44 0.64 15.86
CA LEU A 127 -6.40 -0.02 14.99
C LEU A 127 -5.74 -0.40 13.65
N ILE A 128 -4.94 0.50 13.07
CA ILE A 128 -4.26 0.25 11.80
C ILE A 128 -3.31 -0.94 11.90
N TYR A 129 -2.49 -1.02 12.96
CA TYR A 129 -1.61 -2.17 13.20
C TYR A 129 -2.41 -3.48 13.33
N GLU A 130 -3.54 -3.45 14.02
CA GLU A 130 -4.42 -4.61 14.19
C GLU A 130 -5.03 -5.06 12.85
N LEU A 131 -5.47 -4.13 12.01
CA LEU A 131 -6.00 -4.41 10.67
C LEU A 131 -4.93 -5.04 9.78
N ILE A 132 -3.72 -4.47 9.73
CA ILE A 132 -2.60 -4.99 8.91
C ILE A 132 -2.24 -6.42 9.33
N SER A 133 -2.03 -6.62 10.63
CA SER A 133 -1.71 -7.94 11.19
C SER A 133 -2.86 -8.94 10.97
N GLY A 134 -4.11 -8.50 11.16
CA GLY A 134 -5.31 -9.32 10.95
C GLY A 134 -5.48 -9.78 9.50
N VAL A 135 -5.26 -8.88 8.53
CA VAL A 135 -5.26 -9.21 7.10
C VAL A 135 -4.16 -10.21 6.78
N ASN A 136 -2.93 -9.97 7.26
CA ASN A 136 -1.80 -10.84 6.98
C ASN A 136 -2.04 -12.26 7.50
N ASN A 137 -2.51 -12.40 8.75
CA ASN A 137 -2.78 -13.69 9.36
C ASN A 137 -3.92 -14.47 8.68
N ARG A 138 -4.87 -13.80 8.02
CA ARG A 138 -5.90 -14.49 7.21
C ARG A 138 -5.34 -15.10 5.94
N LYS A 139 -4.34 -14.48 5.31
CA LYS A 139 -3.70 -15.00 4.09
C LYS A 139 -3.09 -16.39 4.31
N TYR A 140 -2.56 -16.66 5.51
CA TYR A 140 -1.92 -17.93 5.87
C TYR A 140 -2.86 -19.02 6.41
N LYS A 141 -4.16 -18.73 6.59
CA LYS A 141 -5.16 -19.71 7.10
C LYS A 141 -5.92 -20.45 6.00
N LYS A 142 -5.36 -20.58 4.79
CA LYS A 142 -5.95 -21.36 3.69
C LYS A 142 -5.62 -22.84 3.81
#